data_AF-A0A4U3M780-F1
#
_entry.id   AF-A0A4U3M780-F1
#
_cell.length_a   1.000
_cell.length_b   1.000
_cell.length_c   1.000
_cell.angle_alpha   90.00
_cell.angle_beta   90.00
_cell.angle_gamma   90.00
#
_symmetry.space_group_name_H-M   'P 1'
#
loop_
_entity.id
_entity.type
_entity.pdbx_description
1 polymer ?
#
loop_
_entity_poly.entity_id
_entity_poly.type
_entity_poly.pdbx_seq_one_letter_code
_entity_poly.pdbx_strand_id
1 'polypeptide(L)'
;MTRTIARRERPVNPETREDEEFEDDFAAPTTRRLSVVPDEEDAVEDEIPQRRPSGRATRTNSSNTLLSRHRTDGGGLKAVSEGVGNSGGRDFDAERITLGPEEQVIAFLESDCFVAFRQHFLQEKEGRKSYVCLTAEDECPLCAYEESKPLPEGRKYHPRPAFKAFFNVALLTPGGEPEVKRLEIGQKLFDIILSWSEQSRTSPINKNRDGVPVLYWAVSRHVKKVGGRDDYTFNLSPVSRDALADFDDEQVYEEITAEQYAELLENLYDESCVTVDDHDTLQEIVDELTSPRARRRAA
;
A
#
# COMPACT_ATOMS: atom_id res chain seq x y z
N MET A 1 -30.78 40.83 -50.06
CA MET A 1 -30.61 39.55 -49.37
C MET A 1 -29.39 38.87 -49.97
N THR A 2 -28.24 38.96 -49.30
CA THR A 2 -26.93 38.62 -49.86
C THR A 2 -26.12 37.96 -48.75
N ARG A 3 -25.90 36.65 -48.86
CA ARG A 3 -25.03 35.88 -47.96
C ARG A 3 -23.73 35.56 -48.71
N THR A 4 -22.67 36.27 -48.34
CA THR A 4 -21.31 36.03 -48.83
C THR A 4 -20.61 35.07 -47.86
N ILE A 5 -20.17 33.92 -48.36
CA ILE A 5 -19.43 32.91 -47.61
C ILE A 5 -17.94 33.28 -47.69
N ALA A 6 -17.33 33.61 -46.54
CA ALA A 6 -15.90 33.89 -46.45
C ALA A 6 -15.13 32.59 -46.14
N ARG A 7 -14.30 32.15 -47.09
CA ARG A 7 -13.23 31.17 -46.89
C ARG A 7 -12.11 31.83 -46.09
N ARG A 8 -11.69 31.23 -44.97
CA ARG A 8 -10.45 31.57 -44.28
C ARG A 8 -9.38 30.58 -44.70
N GLU A 9 -8.36 31.09 -45.38
CA GLU A 9 -7.16 30.37 -45.80
C GLU A 9 -6.23 30.15 -44.59
N ARG A 10 -5.60 28.97 -44.53
CA ARG A 10 -4.53 28.66 -43.57
C ARG A 10 -3.22 29.24 -44.11
N PRO A 11 -2.44 29.99 -43.31
CA PRO A 11 -1.08 30.34 -43.68
C PRO A 11 -0.17 29.10 -43.63
N VAL A 12 0.52 28.89 -44.74
CA VAL A 12 1.65 27.97 -44.94
C VAL A 12 2.88 28.63 -44.31
N ASN A 13 3.63 27.90 -43.48
CA ASN A 13 4.94 28.33 -43.01
C ASN A 13 6.02 27.41 -43.59
N PRO A 14 6.97 27.92 -44.40
CA PRO A 14 8.04 27.13 -44.98
C PRO A 14 9.32 27.10 -44.12
N GLU A 15 9.88 25.89 -44.03
CA GLU A 15 11.30 25.49 -44.10
C GLU A 15 12.39 26.24 -43.32
N THR A 16 13.05 25.48 -42.44
CA THR A 16 14.52 25.36 -42.22
C THR A 16 14.72 23.94 -41.63
N ARG A 17 15.21 22.91 -42.33
CA ARG A 17 16.54 22.59 -42.92
C ARG A 17 17.67 22.47 -41.89
N GLU A 18 18.48 21.43 -42.11
CA GLU A 18 19.80 21.06 -41.53
C GLU A 18 19.67 19.98 -40.44
N ASP A 19 19.81 18.68 -40.76
CA ASP A 19 21.01 17.91 -41.13
C ASP A 19 21.99 17.76 -39.95
N GLU A 20 21.77 16.76 -39.10
CA GLU A 20 22.87 16.15 -38.31
C GLU A 20 22.72 14.62 -38.35
N GLU A 21 23.53 14.01 -39.21
CA GLU A 21 23.88 12.60 -39.20
C GLU A 21 24.61 12.27 -37.90
N PHE A 22 24.02 11.39 -37.09
CA PHE A 22 24.70 10.75 -35.97
C PHE A 22 25.07 9.32 -36.40
N GLU A 23 26.23 9.19 -37.05
CA GLU A 23 26.93 7.91 -37.18
C GLU A 23 27.73 7.70 -35.89
N ASP A 24 27.34 6.74 -35.05
CA ASP A 24 28.21 6.23 -34.01
C ASP A 24 28.23 4.70 -34.05
N ASP A 25 29.39 4.21 -34.49
CA ASP A 25 29.84 2.83 -34.53
C ASP A 25 29.80 2.19 -33.14
N PHE A 26 28.82 1.30 -32.89
CA PHE A 26 28.99 0.29 -31.83
C PHE A 26 29.25 -1.08 -32.44
N ALA A 27 30.54 -1.34 -32.63
CA ALA A 27 31.11 -2.60 -33.03
C ALA A 27 30.71 -3.73 -32.08
N ALA A 28 30.11 -4.78 -32.65
CA ALA A 28 29.89 -6.06 -31.98
C ALA A 28 31.21 -6.87 -31.96
N PRO A 29 31.67 -7.37 -30.79
CA PRO A 29 32.65 -8.44 -30.78
C PRO A 29 31.96 -9.80 -30.94
N THR A 30 32.12 -10.35 -32.15
CA THR A 30 31.94 -11.76 -32.48
C THR A 30 33.08 -12.57 -31.85
N THR A 31 32.81 -13.43 -30.87
CA THR A 31 33.76 -14.47 -30.43
C THR A 31 33.28 -15.86 -30.82
N ARG A 32 33.99 -16.35 -31.83
CA ARG A 32 34.27 -17.73 -32.25
C ARG A 32 33.72 -18.89 -31.42
N ARG A 33 33.05 -19.78 -32.15
CA ARG A 33 33.04 -21.24 -31.98
C ARG A 33 34.43 -21.81 -31.68
N LEU A 34 34.49 -22.70 -30.69
CA LEU A 34 35.31 -23.90 -30.73
C LEU A 34 34.43 -25.11 -30.40
N SER A 35 34.77 -26.23 -31.03
CA SER A 35 33.99 -27.43 -31.20
C SER A 35 34.82 -28.65 -30.78
N VAL A 36 34.19 -29.59 -30.07
CA VAL A 36 34.43 -31.06 -30.06
C VAL A 36 35.68 -31.49 -29.25
N VAL A 37 35.72 -32.51 -28.36
CA VAL A 37 35.15 -33.89 -28.26
C VAL A 37 35.14 -34.37 -26.76
N PRO A 38 34.54 -35.55 -26.43
CA PRO A 38 34.16 -36.03 -25.09
C PRO A 38 35.08 -37.11 -24.48
N ASP A 39 34.82 -37.47 -23.21
CA ASP A 39 35.00 -38.77 -22.50
C ASP A 39 34.72 -38.48 -21.00
N GLU A 40 34.24 -39.33 -20.10
CA GLU A 40 33.71 -40.70 -20.05
C GLU A 40 32.95 -40.78 -18.70
N GLU A 41 31.89 -41.60 -18.68
CA GLU A 41 31.46 -42.51 -17.59
C GLU A 41 31.54 -42.06 -16.11
N ASP A 42 30.37 -41.92 -15.47
CA ASP A 42 30.01 -42.83 -14.37
C ASP A 42 28.51 -42.76 -14.07
N ALA A 43 27.88 -43.92 -14.21
CA ALA A 43 26.49 -44.17 -13.95
C ALA A 43 26.28 -44.44 -12.45
N VAL A 44 25.38 -43.68 -11.82
CA VAL A 44 24.66 -44.14 -10.64
C VAL A 44 23.17 -44.04 -10.92
N GLU A 45 22.57 -45.22 -11.06
CA GLU A 45 21.14 -45.45 -11.17
C GLU A 45 20.48 -45.13 -9.83
N ASP A 46 19.54 -44.18 -9.79
CA ASP A 46 18.52 -44.16 -8.74
C ASP A 46 17.14 -43.93 -9.38
N GLU A 47 16.26 -44.87 -9.04
CA GLU A 47 14.97 -45.14 -9.67
C GLU A 47 13.97 -43.98 -9.50
N ILE A 48 13.46 -43.47 -10.63
CA ILE A 48 12.32 -42.56 -10.67
C ILE A 48 11.03 -43.37 -10.86
N PRO A 49 10.06 -43.32 -9.92
CA PRO A 49 8.77 -43.97 -10.14
C PRO A 49 7.91 -43.18 -11.14
N GLN A 50 7.60 -43.84 -12.26
CA GLN A 50 6.64 -43.36 -13.25
C GLN A 50 5.21 -43.31 -12.69
N ARG A 51 4.54 -42.16 -12.82
CA ARG A 51 3.07 -42.08 -12.90
C ARG A 51 2.66 -41.09 -14.00
N ARG A 52 2.04 -41.61 -15.05
CA ARG A 52 1.18 -40.86 -16.00
C ARG A 52 -0.31 -41.15 -15.69
N PRO A 53 -1.30 -40.64 -16.46
CA PRO A 53 -1.94 -39.35 -16.21
C PRO A 53 -3.49 -39.48 -16.16
N SER A 54 -4.20 -38.68 -15.38
CA SER A 54 -5.62 -38.41 -15.65
C SER A 54 -6.12 -37.23 -14.84
N GLY A 55 -7.06 -36.47 -15.41
CA GLY A 55 -7.89 -35.54 -14.65
C GLY A 55 -7.81 -34.08 -15.10
N ARG A 56 -8.46 -33.80 -16.23
CA ARG A 56 -8.90 -32.47 -16.62
C ARG A 56 -9.77 -31.86 -15.51
N ALA A 57 -9.22 -30.94 -14.72
CA ALA A 57 -9.97 -30.18 -13.73
C ALA A 57 -10.37 -28.82 -14.31
N THR A 58 -11.67 -28.61 -14.37
CA THR A 58 -12.40 -27.38 -14.67
C THR A 58 -11.93 -26.22 -13.77
N ARG A 59 -11.47 -25.12 -14.39
CA ARG A 59 -11.27 -23.84 -13.69
C ARG A 59 -12.62 -23.30 -13.23
N THR A 60 -12.95 -23.51 -11.96
CA THR A 60 -14.00 -22.77 -11.26
C THR A 60 -13.34 -21.64 -10.48
N ASN A 61 -13.83 -20.42 -10.71
CA ASN A 61 -13.40 -19.22 -10.02
C ASN A 61 -13.74 -19.34 -8.53
N SER A 62 -12.72 -19.57 -7.71
CA SER A 62 -12.79 -19.56 -6.26
C SER A 62 -11.80 -18.53 -5.73
N SER A 63 -12.29 -17.30 -5.52
CA SER A 63 -11.54 -16.23 -4.85
C SER A 63 -12.45 -15.65 -3.77
N ASN A 64 -12.59 -16.38 -2.67
CA ASN A 64 -13.07 -15.89 -1.38
C ASN A 64 -13.15 -17.06 -0.37
N THR A 65 -12.01 -17.55 0.11
CA THR A 65 -11.90 -18.33 1.36
C THR A 65 -10.42 -18.63 1.62
N LEU A 66 -9.70 -17.67 2.20
CA LEU A 66 -8.44 -17.92 2.90
C LEU A 66 -8.36 -17.00 4.13
N LEU A 67 -9.13 -17.34 5.15
CA LEU A 67 -8.82 -17.07 6.55
C LEU A 67 -9.09 -18.38 7.28
N SER A 68 -8.18 -19.34 7.14
CA SER A 68 -8.20 -20.59 7.91
C SER A 68 -6.99 -20.63 8.81
N ARG A 69 -7.30 -20.78 10.10
CA ARG A 69 -6.42 -20.89 11.25
C ARG A 69 -5.33 -21.95 11.04
N HIS A 70 -4.07 -21.55 11.15
CA HIS A 70 -2.97 -22.46 11.46
C HIS A 70 -2.06 -21.82 12.50
N ARG A 71 -2.09 -22.37 13.71
CA ARG A 71 -1.15 -22.11 14.80
C ARG A 71 0.12 -22.92 14.56
N THR A 72 1.25 -22.25 14.37
CA THR A 72 2.60 -22.78 14.67
C THR A 72 3.51 -21.61 15.03
N ASP A 73 4.25 -21.75 16.12
CA ASP A 73 5.15 -20.78 16.73
C ASP A 73 6.21 -20.23 15.75
N GLY A 74 6.24 -18.91 15.62
CA GLY A 74 7.08 -18.16 14.66
C GLY A 74 6.37 -16.88 14.25
N GLY A 75 6.15 -15.99 15.21
CA GLY A 75 5.23 -14.84 15.12
C GLY A 75 5.68 -13.78 14.12
N GLY A 76 4.90 -13.63 13.06
CA GLY A 76 4.97 -12.50 12.13
C GLY A 76 3.59 -12.23 11.52
N LEU A 77 3.23 -10.94 11.43
CA LEU A 77 2.17 -10.29 10.63
C LEU A 77 0.80 -11.02 10.46
N LYS A 78 0.42 -11.93 11.36
CA LYS A 78 -0.73 -12.83 11.13
C LYS A 78 -1.86 -12.79 12.17
N ALA A 79 -1.87 -11.83 13.08
CA ALA A 79 -2.96 -11.71 14.05
C ALA A 79 -3.31 -10.25 14.30
N VAL A 80 -4.02 -9.62 13.37
CA VAL A 80 -4.60 -8.30 13.61
C VAL A 80 -6.05 -8.30 13.10
N SER A 81 -6.93 -8.88 13.91
CA SER A 81 -8.38 -8.70 13.78
C SER A 81 -9.14 -8.92 15.09
N GLU A 82 -8.47 -8.94 16.26
CA GLU A 82 -9.11 -9.21 17.55
C GLU A 82 -8.57 -8.18 18.56
N GLY A 83 -9.28 -7.07 18.73
CA GLY A 83 -8.87 -5.96 19.59
C GLY A 83 -9.02 -4.61 18.88
N VAL A 84 -10.24 -4.07 18.86
CA VAL A 84 -10.41 -2.63 18.69
C VAL A 84 -11.40 -2.17 19.75
N GLY A 85 -10.89 -1.55 20.82
CA GLY A 85 -11.71 -1.06 21.92
C GLY A 85 -12.65 0.09 21.53
N ASN A 86 -13.83 0.13 22.18
CA ASN A 86 -14.77 1.24 22.11
C ASN A 86 -14.26 2.44 22.92
N SER A 87 -13.64 3.42 22.28
CA SER A 87 -13.38 4.74 22.86
C SER A 87 -14.07 5.84 22.04
N GLY A 88 -15.19 6.35 22.59
CA GLY A 88 -15.91 7.49 22.02
C GLY A 88 -15.08 8.77 22.09
N GLY A 89 -14.57 9.22 20.95
CA GLY A 89 -13.71 10.39 20.81
C GLY A 89 -13.54 10.77 19.34
N ARG A 90 -13.13 12.00 19.05
CA ARG A 90 -13.12 12.59 17.70
C ARG A 90 -11.90 12.12 16.87
N ASP A 91 -11.89 12.45 15.58
CA ASP A 91 -10.87 12.14 14.57
C ASP A 91 -9.49 11.77 15.16
N PHE A 92 -9.11 10.48 15.04
CA PHE A 92 -7.83 9.87 15.43
C PHE A 92 -6.77 10.84 16.03
N ASP A 93 -6.74 11.00 17.35
CA ASP A 93 -5.88 11.96 18.09
C ASP A 93 -4.35 11.68 18.01
N ALA A 94 -3.92 10.65 17.28
CA ALA A 94 -2.52 10.31 17.05
C ALA A 94 -1.91 11.07 15.86
N GLU A 95 -0.75 11.69 16.06
CA GLU A 95 -0.05 12.43 15.01
C GLU A 95 0.33 11.50 13.84
N ARG A 96 -0.26 11.81 12.68
CA ARG A 96 -0.17 11.00 11.47
C ARG A 96 0.90 11.57 10.54
N ILE A 97 1.75 10.69 10.02
CA ILE A 97 2.60 11.02 8.86
C ILE A 97 1.74 11.17 7.58
N THR A 98 1.95 12.26 6.86
CA THR A 98 1.25 12.52 5.59
C THR A 98 2.20 12.24 4.42
N LEU A 99 1.95 11.15 3.69
CA LEU A 99 2.78 10.77 2.56
C LEU A 99 2.53 11.69 1.35
N GLY A 100 3.57 12.42 0.96
CA GLY A 100 3.63 13.26 -0.23
C GLY A 100 4.39 12.58 -1.39
N PRO A 101 4.59 13.31 -2.50
CA PRO A 101 5.43 12.85 -3.60
C PRO A 101 6.92 12.83 -3.23
N GLU A 102 7.34 13.64 -2.25
CA GLU A 102 8.68 13.65 -1.69
C GLU A 102 8.89 12.45 -0.76
N GLU A 103 10.08 11.86 -0.82
CA GLU A 103 10.46 10.72 0.02
C GLU A 103 10.68 11.19 1.45
N GLN A 104 10.04 10.49 2.39
CA GLN A 104 10.25 10.68 3.83
C GLN A 104 11.01 9.47 4.36
N VAL A 105 12.00 9.71 5.21
CA VAL A 105 12.80 8.64 5.82
C VAL A 105 12.18 8.24 7.15
N ILE A 106 11.88 6.95 7.30
CA ILE A 106 11.29 6.38 8.50
C ILE A 106 12.04 5.15 8.99
N ALA A 107 11.90 4.81 10.27
CA ALA A 107 12.20 3.49 10.80
C ALA A 107 10.94 2.86 11.39
N PHE A 108 10.64 1.60 11.03
CA PHE A 108 9.57 0.86 11.72
C PHE A 108 10.02 0.55 13.14
N LEU A 109 9.15 0.81 14.12
CA LEU A 109 9.44 0.52 15.52
C LEU A 109 9.01 -0.90 15.90
N GLU A 110 7.99 -1.42 15.22
CA GLU A 110 7.43 -2.76 15.43
C GLU A 110 7.47 -3.59 14.15
N SER A 111 7.54 -4.92 14.29
CA SER A 111 7.60 -5.84 13.14
C SER A 111 6.25 -5.93 12.42
N ASP A 112 5.17 -5.68 13.16
CA ASP A 112 3.80 -5.83 12.73
C ASP A 112 3.03 -4.50 12.86
N CYS A 113 1.88 -4.38 12.19
CA CYS A 113 0.96 -3.28 12.47
C CYS A 113 0.32 -3.47 13.84
N PHE A 114 0.17 -2.40 14.61
CA PHE A 114 -0.49 -2.46 15.92
C PHE A 114 -2.02 -2.51 15.81
N VAL A 115 -2.58 -2.04 14.69
CA VAL A 115 -4.02 -2.17 14.42
C VAL A 115 -4.29 -2.27 12.92
N ALA A 116 -5.27 -3.10 12.55
CA ALA A 116 -5.76 -3.28 11.19
C ALA A 116 -7.28 -3.46 11.21
N PHE A 117 -7.97 -2.75 10.33
CA PHE A 117 -9.43 -2.71 10.31
C PHE A 117 -9.96 -2.44 8.92
N ARG A 118 -11.28 -2.56 8.76
CA ARG A 118 -11.99 -2.18 7.53
C ARG A 118 -12.81 -0.92 7.77
N GLN A 119 -12.90 -0.06 6.77
CA GLN A 119 -13.54 1.25 6.90
C GLN A 119 -14.51 1.52 5.75
N HIS A 120 -15.74 1.92 6.08
CA HIS A 120 -16.71 2.45 5.13
C HIS A 120 -16.45 3.95 4.88
N PHE A 121 -16.61 4.36 3.63
CA PHE A 121 -16.59 5.77 3.23
C PHE A 121 -17.91 6.17 2.58
N LEU A 122 -18.72 6.95 3.29
CA LEU A 122 -20.08 7.34 2.89
C LEU A 122 -20.04 8.71 2.22
N GLN A 123 -20.04 8.74 0.88
CA GLN A 123 -19.93 9.99 0.10
C GLN A 123 -21.08 10.97 0.36
N GLU A 124 -22.28 10.43 0.56
CA GLU A 124 -23.57 11.13 0.72
C GLU A 124 -23.74 11.77 2.11
N LYS A 125 -22.94 11.38 3.10
CA LYS A 125 -23.05 11.88 4.48
C LYS A 125 -22.44 13.29 4.58
N GLU A 126 -23.11 14.21 5.27
CA GLU A 126 -22.52 15.49 5.69
C GLU A 126 -21.69 15.28 6.97
N GLY A 127 -20.55 15.97 7.10
CA GLY A 127 -19.66 15.84 8.26
C GLY A 127 -18.72 14.63 8.17
N ARG A 128 -18.68 13.80 9.22
CA ARG A 128 -17.85 12.58 9.27
C ARG A 128 -18.34 11.58 8.21
N LYS A 129 -17.45 11.21 7.29
CA LYS A 129 -17.76 10.28 6.18
C LYS A 129 -17.17 8.87 6.37
N SER A 130 -16.44 8.67 7.46
CA SER A 130 -15.54 7.53 7.66
C SER A 130 -15.93 6.76 8.91
N TYR A 131 -16.26 5.49 8.75
CA TYR A 131 -16.77 4.63 9.83
C TYR A 131 -16.07 3.27 9.80
N VAL A 132 -15.68 2.76 10.96
CA VAL A 132 -15.08 1.42 11.06
C VAL A 132 -16.18 0.37 10.83
N CYS A 133 -15.84 -0.70 10.10
CA CYS A 133 -16.75 -1.79 9.79
C CYS A 133 -16.73 -2.83 10.91
N LEU A 134 -17.91 -3.28 11.36
CA LEU A 134 -18.08 -4.25 12.45
C LEU A 134 -17.93 -5.73 12.02
N THR A 135 -17.71 -6.02 10.73
CA THR A 135 -17.79 -7.40 10.18
C THR A 135 -16.79 -8.42 10.74
N ALA A 136 -15.86 -8.02 11.61
CA ALA A 136 -15.06 -8.97 12.36
C ALA A 136 -15.87 -9.69 13.46
N GLU A 137 -16.90 -9.04 14.01
CA GLU A 137 -17.60 -9.50 15.21
C GLU A 137 -19.12 -9.59 15.03
N ASP A 138 -19.73 -8.73 14.20
CA ASP A 138 -21.19 -8.61 14.04
C ASP A 138 -21.63 -8.32 12.57
N GLU A 139 -22.94 -8.42 12.31
CA GLU A 139 -23.55 -7.92 11.07
C GLU A 139 -23.45 -6.38 11.04
N CYS A 140 -22.67 -5.83 10.11
CA CYS A 140 -22.46 -4.38 10.03
C CYS A 140 -23.60 -3.69 9.27
N PRO A 141 -24.34 -2.74 9.87
CA PRO A 141 -25.44 -2.02 9.20
C PRO A 141 -25.01 -1.33 7.90
N LEU A 142 -23.80 -0.79 7.87
CA LEU A 142 -23.26 -0.11 6.69
C LEU A 142 -22.95 -1.06 5.53
N CYS A 143 -22.58 -2.32 5.81
CA CYS A 143 -22.44 -3.34 4.76
C CYS A 143 -23.80 -3.63 4.12
N ALA A 144 -24.82 -3.92 4.93
CA ALA A 144 -26.17 -4.19 4.45
C ALA A 144 -26.74 -2.99 3.67
N TYR A 145 -26.50 -1.77 4.14
CA TYR A 145 -26.88 -0.55 3.44
C TYR A 145 -26.24 -0.43 2.04
N GLU A 146 -24.92 -0.58 1.93
CA GLU A 146 -24.23 -0.48 0.64
C GLU A 146 -24.65 -1.59 -0.33
N GLU A 147 -24.93 -2.80 0.16
CA GLU A 147 -25.46 -3.91 -0.63
C GLU A 147 -26.91 -3.70 -1.09
N SER A 148 -27.69 -2.91 -0.35
CA SER A 148 -29.08 -2.57 -0.73
C SER A 148 -29.18 -1.52 -1.84
N LYS A 149 -28.11 -0.75 -2.08
CA LYS A 149 -28.05 0.26 -3.14
C LYS A 149 -28.09 -0.40 -4.52
N PRO A 150 -28.48 0.32 -5.59
CA PRO A 150 -28.19 -0.16 -6.94
C PRO A 150 -26.67 -0.21 -7.16
N LEU A 151 -26.20 -1.20 -7.93
CA LEU A 151 -24.79 -1.27 -8.33
C LEU A 151 -24.40 0.01 -9.08
N PRO A 152 -23.26 0.65 -8.74
CA PRO A 152 -22.76 1.78 -9.50
C PRO A 152 -22.53 1.39 -10.97
N GLU A 153 -22.82 2.31 -11.88
CA GLU A 153 -22.68 2.06 -13.32
C GLU A 153 -21.26 1.58 -13.66
N GLY A 154 -21.18 0.47 -14.41
CA GLY A 154 -19.92 -0.16 -14.79
C GLY A 154 -19.21 -0.95 -13.68
N ARG A 155 -19.82 -1.13 -12.49
CA ARG A 155 -19.30 -2.02 -11.44
C ARG A 155 -20.05 -3.34 -11.38
N LYS A 156 -19.29 -4.40 -11.11
CA LYS A 156 -19.82 -5.76 -10.90
C LYS A 156 -20.25 -6.03 -9.45
N TYR A 157 -19.73 -5.26 -8.50
CA TYR A 157 -19.93 -5.46 -7.05
C TYR A 157 -20.07 -4.11 -6.33
N HIS A 158 -20.76 -4.14 -5.18
CA HIS A 158 -20.87 -2.99 -4.28
C HIS A 158 -19.49 -2.58 -3.74
N PRO A 159 -19.29 -1.29 -3.43
CA PRO A 159 -18.10 -0.83 -2.73
C PRO A 159 -17.95 -1.61 -1.41
N ARG A 160 -16.82 -2.32 -1.27
CA ARG A 160 -16.46 -2.98 -0.01
C ARG A 160 -15.76 -2.00 0.91
N PRO A 161 -15.86 -2.16 2.23
CA PRO A 161 -15.09 -1.34 3.15
C PRO A 161 -13.58 -1.53 2.89
N ALA A 162 -12.86 -0.41 2.86
CA ALA A 162 -11.45 -0.35 2.54
C ALA A 162 -10.60 -0.87 3.71
N PHE A 163 -9.58 -1.66 3.40
CA PHE A 163 -8.59 -2.08 4.40
C PHE A 163 -7.72 -0.92 4.84
N LYS A 164 -7.45 -0.85 6.14
CA LYS A 164 -6.53 0.08 6.79
C LYS A 164 -5.67 -0.67 7.79
N ALA A 165 -4.41 -0.28 7.88
CA ALA A 165 -3.49 -0.73 8.92
C ALA A 165 -2.65 0.45 9.40
N PHE A 166 -2.33 0.48 10.68
CA PHE A 166 -1.46 1.49 11.28
C PHE A 166 -0.18 0.85 11.82
N PHE A 167 0.94 1.52 11.58
CA PHE A 167 2.25 1.15 12.10
C PHE A 167 2.81 2.28 12.96
N ASN A 168 3.52 1.94 14.02
CA ASN A 168 4.39 2.88 14.72
C ASN A 168 5.70 3.02 13.96
N VAL A 169 6.03 4.26 13.59
CA VAL A 169 7.26 4.58 12.87
C VAL A 169 7.95 5.75 13.54
N ALA A 170 9.27 5.74 13.56
CA ALA A 170 10.06 6.95 13.82
C ALA A 170 10.22 7.70 12.52
N LEU A 171 9.74 8.93 12.45
CA LEU A 171 10.00 9.85 11.35
C LEU A 171 11.32 10.57 11.61
N LEU A 172 12.26 10.47 10.66
CA LEU A 172 13.51 11.22 10.73
C LEU A 172 13.32 12.55 10.01
N THR A 173 13.75 13.63 10.65
CA THR A 173 13.81 14.98 10.07
C THR A 173 15.27 15.39 9.98
N PRO A 174 15.74 15.99 8.87
CA PRO A 174 17.12 16.44 8.75
C PRO A 174 17.53 17.38 9.88
N GLY A 175 18.61 17.04 10.60
CA GLY A 175 19.11 17.79 11.76
C GLY A 175 18.13 17.90 12.94
N GLY A 176 17.04 17.11 12.94
CA GLY A 176 16.02 17.09 13.99
C GLY A 176 16.02 15.78 14.78
N GLU A 177 15.35 15.80 15.93
CA GLU A 177 15.12 14.59 16.72
C GLU A 177 14.08 13.68 16.04
N PRO A 178 14.24 12.35 16.10
CA PRO A 178 13.25 11.43 15.55
C PRO A 178 11.95 11.49 16.36
N GLU A 179 10.81 11.46 15.67
CA GLU A 179 9.49 11.54 16.31
C GLU A 179 8.65 10.29 16.05
N VAL A 180 7.96 9.77 17.08
CA VAL A 180 6.98 8.69 16.89
C VAL A 180 5.77 9.23 16.15
N LYS A 181 5.53 8.70 14.95
CA LYS A 181 4.34 8.96 14.15
C LYS A 181 3.60 7.67 13.87
N ARG A 182 2.29 7.84 13.65
CA ARG A 182 1.47 6.77 13.10
C ARG A 182 1.50 6.81 11.58
N LEU A 183 1.91 5.70 10.97
CA LEU A 183 1.81 5.48 9.53
C LEU A 183 0.50 4.75 9.19
N GLU A 184 -0.48 5.50 8.70
CA GLU A 184 -1.72 4.95 8.17
C GLU A 184 -1.55 4.51 6.71
N ILE A 185 -1.80 3.22 6.44
CA ILE A 185 -1.68 2.64 5.10
C ILE A 185 -2.95 1.91 4.67
N GLY A 186 -3.11 1.75 3.35
CA GLY A 186 -4.10 0.86 2.75
C GLY A 186 -3.46 -0.41 2.17
N GLN A 187 -4.29 -1.27 1.58
CA GLN A 187 -3.87 -2.61 1.12
C GLN A 187 -2.62 -2.60 0.24
N LYS A 188 -2.54 -1.70 -0.76
CA LYS A 188 -1.40 -1.66 -1.71
C LYS A 188 -0.04 -1.52 -0.99
N LEU A 189 0.08 -0.59 -0.05
CA LEU A 189 1.33 -0.36 0.68
C LEU A 189 1.56 -1.44 1.74
N PHE A 190 0.48 -1.97 2.34
CA PHE A 190 0.58 -3.12 3.25
C PHE A 190 1.17 -4.34 2.55
N ASP A 191 0.74 -4.65 1.32
CA ASP A 191 1.27 -5.77 0.53
C ASP A 191 2.77 -5.57 0.21
N ILE A 192 3.20 -4.32 -0.05
CA ILE A 192 4.61 -3.98 -0.28
C ILE A 192 5.43 -4.22 1.00
N ILE A 193 4.93 -3.76 2.16
CA ILE A 193 5.59 -3.98 3.46
C ILE A 193 5.69 -5.48 3.77
N LEU A 194 4.61 -6.23 3.56
CA LEU A 194 4.61 -7.68 3.79
C LEU A 194 5.66 -8.37 2.91
N SER A 195 5.72 -8.04 1.63
CA SER A 195 6.74 -8.55 0.70
C SER A 195 8.17 -8.27 1.17
N TRP A 196 8.44 -7.07 1.70
CA TRP A 196 9.74 -6.74 2.29
C TRP A 196 10.02 -7.49 3.60
N SER A 197 9.01 -7.68 4.43
CA SER A 197 9.14 -8.39 5.72
C SER A 197 9.47 -9.88 5.56
N GLU A 198 9.19 -10.47 4.39
CA GLU A 198 9.46 -11.88 4.08
C GLU A 198 10.88 -12.09 3.51
N GLN A 199 11.57 -11.03 3.08
CA GLN A 199 12.90 -11.14 2.49
C GLN A 199 13.99 -11.20 3.57
N SER A 200 14.94 -12.12 3.46
CA SER A 200 16.00 -12.34 4.46
C SER A 200 16.84 -11.10 4.79
N ARG A 201 17.04 -10.20 3.82
CA ARG A 201 17.83 -8.98 4.00
C ARG A 201 17.11 -7.93 4.84
N THR A 202 15.80 -7.82 4.65
CA THR A 202 14.94 -6.76 5.21
C THR A 202 13.97 -7.25 6.27
N SER A 203 13.99 -8.55 6.59
CA SER A 203 13.21 -9.16 7.67
C SER A 203 13.96 -9.11 9.02
N PRO A 204 13.25 -8.86 10.14
CA PRO A 204 11.89 -8.30 10.18
C PRO A 204 11.88 -6.84 9.69
N ILE A 205 10.71 -6.28 9.35
CA ILE A 205 10.63 -4.92 8.77
C ILE A 205 11.26 -3.83 9.68
N ASN A 206 11.21 -4.04 10.99
CA ASN A 206 11.83 -3.21 12.04
C ASN A 206 13.22 -3.71 12.46
N LYS A 207 14.00 -4.27 11.54
CA LYS A 207 15.31 -4.86 11.83
C LYS A 207 16.18 -3.91 12.65
N ASN A 208 16.46 -4.30 13.89
CA ASN A 208 17.31 -3.57 14.81
C ASN A 208 18.46 -4.46 15.31
N ARG A 209 19.48 -3.82 15.87
CA ARG A 209 20.63 -4.46 16.51
C ARG A 209 21.07 -3.59 17.67
N ASP A 210 21.21 -4.20 18.84
CA ASP A 210 21.70 -3.53 20.06
C ASP A 210 20.89 -2.26 20.41
N GLY A 211 19.57 -2.29 20.18
CA GLY A 211 18.68 -1.16 20.46
C GLY A 211 18.73 -0.04 19.42
N VAL A 212 19.27 -0.28 18.22
CA VAL A 212 19.35 0.71 17.14
C VAL A 212 18.80 0.13 15.83
N PRO A 213 18.00 0.89 15.04
CA PRO A 213 17.59 0.46 13.71
C PRO A 213 18.78 0.22 12.79
N VAL A 214 18.82 -0.97 12.17
CA VAL A 214 19.83 -1.33 11.15
C VAL A 214 19.35 -0.91 9.76
N LEU A 215 18.04 -0.78 9.60
CA LEU A 215 17.38 -0.51 8.33
C LEU A 215 16.37 0.62 8.48
N TYR A 216 16.53 1.63 7.64
CA TYR A 216 15.59 2.72 7.44
C TYR A 216 14.84 2.50 6.13
N TRP A 217 13.82 3.32 5.90
CA TRP A 217 12.94 3.19 4.76
C TRP A 217 12.60 4.56 4.19
N ALA A 218 12.85 4.74 2.90
CA ALA A 218 12.33 5.86 2.12
C ALA A 218 10.91 5.52 1.68
N VAL A 219 9.93 6.33 2.09
CA VAL A 219 8.52 6.15 1.76
C VAL A 219 7.96 7.37 1.06
N SER A 220 7.24 7.16 -0.03
CA SER A 220 6.54 8.23 -0.75
C SER A 220 5.26 7.74 -1.41
N ARG A 221 4.42 8.69 -1.83
CA ARG A 221 3.16 8.46 -2.52
C ARG A 221 3.06 9.36 -3.73
N HIS A 222 3.05 8.75 -4.91
CA HIS A 222 2.82 9.44 -6.17
C HIS A 222 1.36 9.29 -6.62
N VAL A 223 0.83 10.36 -7.20
CA VAL A 223 -0.52 10.38 -7.78
C VAL A 223 -0.40 10.44 -9.30
N LYS A 224 -1.05 9.51 -9.98
CA LYS A 224 -1.18 9.52 -11.44
C LYS A 224 -2.65 9.64 -11.81
N LYS A 225 -2.98 10.48 -12.79
CA LYS A 225 -4.34 10.57 -13.33
C LYS A 225 -4.53 9.47 -14.39
N VAL A 226 -5.42 8.51 -14.13
CA VAL A 226 -5.78 7.46 -15.08
C VAL A 226 -7.28 7.57 -15.37
N GLY A 227 -7.63 7.93 -16.60
CA GLY A 227 -9.04 8.09 -17.01
C GLY A 227 -9.81 9.13 -16.18
N GLY A 228 -9.14 10.22 -15.78
CA GLY A 228 -9.73 11.28 -14.95
C GLY A 228 -9.83 10.95 -13.45
N ARG A 229 -9.39 9.76 -13.02
CA ARG A 229 -9.35 9.36 -11.61
C ARG A 229 -7.92 9.38 -11.07
N ASP A 230 -7.77 9.68 -9.80
CA ASP A 230 -6.49 9.55 -9.10
C ASP A 230 -6.19 8.07 -8.84
N ASP A 231 -5.04 7.62 -9.32
CA ASP A 231 -4.43 6.35 -8.95
C ASP A 231 -3.16 6.62 -8.14
N TYR A 232 -3.10 6.02 -6.95
CA TYR A 232 -2.00 6.17 -6.03
C TYR A 232 -1.01 5.02 -6.21
N THR A 233 0.25 5.39 -6.40
CA THR A 233 1.41 4.48 -6.38
C THR A 233 2.25 4.82 -5.16
N PHE A 234 2.75 3.81 -4.46
CA PHE A 234 3.60 3.99 -3.29
C PHE A 234 5.00 3.49 -3.61
N ASN A 235 6.02 4.22 -3.15
CA ASN A 235 7.39 3.72 -3.08
C ASN A 235 7.70 3.36 -1.62
N LEU A 236 8.39 2.25 -1.43
CA LEU A 236 8.99 1.86 -0.16
C LEU A 236 10.32 1.19 -0.48
N SER A 237 11.41 1.89 -0.19
CA SER A 237 12.76 1.46 -0.53
C SER A 237 13.64 1.41 0.73
N PRO A 238 14.41 0.32 0.94
CA PRO A 238 15.30 0.20 2.09
C PRO A 238 16.47 1.19 1.98
N VAL A 239 16.79 1.86 3.08
CA VAL A 239 17.95 2.74 3.24
C VAL A 239 18.82 2.13 4.34
N SER A 240 20.02 1.68 3.95
CA SER A 240 20.98 1.18 4.95
C SER A 240 21.49 2.32 5.80
N ARG A 241 21.86 2.01 7.04
CA ARG A 241 22.48 2.96 7.96
C ARG A 241 23.63 3.76 7.33
N ASP A 242 24.55 3.09 6.64
CA ASP A 242 25.71 3.74 6.00
C ASP A 242 25.33 4.65 4.82
N ALA A 243 24.11 4.51 4.28
CA ALA A 243 23.59 5.32 3.17
C ALA A 243 22.64 6.42 3.64
N LEU A 244 22.41 6.53 4.96
CA LEU A 244 21.44 7.48 5.52
C LEU A 244 21.93 8.93 5.39
N ALA A 245 23.21 9.17 5.66
CA ALA A 245 23.81 10.50 5.56
C ALA A 245 23.91 11.01 4.11
N ASP A 246 24.01 10.09 3.15
CA ASP A 246 24.11 10.38 1.70
C ASP A 246 22.77 10.15 0.97
N PHE A 247 21.66 10.00 1.69
CA PHE A 247 20.36 9.71 1.10
C PHE A 247 19.85 10.87 0.24
N ASP A 248 20.12 12.11 0.67
CA ASP A 248 19.75 13.34 0.01
C ASP A 248 20.96 14.28 -0.04
N ASP A 249 21.35 14.71 -1.23
CA ASP A 249 22.51 15.59 -1.45
C ASP A 249 22.37 16.96 -0.73
N GLU A 250 21.14 17.36 -0.38
CA GLU A 250 20.83 18.63 0.28
C GLU A 250 20.60 18.47 1.79
N GLN A 251 20.30 17.26 2.26
CA GLN A 251 19.82 17.01 3.62
C GLN A 251 20.54 15.83 4.28
N VAL A 252 21.15 16.09 5.44
CA VAL A 252 21.81 15.06 6.24
C VAL A 252 20.85 14.51 7.27
N TYR A 253 20.59 13.20 7.18
CA TYR A 253 19.84 12.45 8.17
C TYR A 253 20.80 11.80 9.17
N GLU A 254 20.47 11.90 10.45
CA GLU A 254 21.24 11.30 11.54
C GLU A 254 20.65 9.94 11.95
N GLU A 255 21.52 9.04 12.40
CA GLU A 255 21.11 7.74 12.92
C GLU A 255 20.39 7.89 14.27
N ILE A 256 19.35 7.09 14.49
CA ILE A 256 18.70 6.98 15.79
C ILE A 256 19.66 6.30 16.78
N THR A 257 19.97 6.96 17.88
CA THR A 257 20.79 6.39 18.97
C THR A 257 20.02 5.35 19.78
N ALA A 258 20.73 4.53 20.57
CA ALA A 258 20.08 3.51 21.40
C ALA A 258 19.17 4.13 22.47
N GLU A 259 19.59 5.28 23.02
CA GLU A 259 18.82 6.06 23.97
C GLU A 259 17.54 6.61 23.34
N GLN A 260 17.64 7.24 22.17
CA GLN A 260 16.47 7.73 21.43
C GLN A 260 15.53 6.59 21.06
N TYR A 261 16.06 5.45 20.60
CA TYR A 261 15.22 4.31 20.23
C TYR A 261 14.44 3.77 21.43
N ALA A 262 15.07 3.67 22.61
CA ALA A 262 14.37 3.29 23.83
C ALA A 262 13.24 4.27 24.17
N GLU A 263 13.49 5.58 24.08
CA GLU A 263 12.48 6.62 24.33
C GLU A 263 11.33 6.57 23.31
N LEU A 264 11.62 6.30 22.03
CA LEU A 264 10.60 6.12 20.99
C LEU A 264 9.71 4.90 21.29
N LEU A 265 10.28 3.80 21.81
CA LEU A 265 9.52 2.60 22.18
C LEU A 265 8.60 2.80 23.39
N GLU A 266 8.86 3.79 24.24
CA GLU A 266 7.97 4.15 25.36
C GLU A 266 6.74 4.96 24.91
N ASN A 267 6.78 5.53 23.71
CA ASN A 267 5.77 6.44 23.17
C ASN A 267 4.99 5.84 21.99
N LEU A 268 4.92 4.51 21.88
CA LEU A 268 4.18 3.84 20.82
C LEU A 268 2.67 4.07 20.96
N TYR A 269 2.01 4.29 19.82
CA TYR A 269 0.55 4.29 19.74
C TYR A 269 0.00 2.87 19.84
N ASP A 270 -1.22 2.74 20.35
CA ASP A 270 -1.95 1.48 20.44
C ASP A 270 -3.31 1.55 19.70
N GLU A 271 -4.09 0.47 19.79
CA GLU A 271 -5.41 0.36 19.18
C GLU A 271 -6.40 1.44 19.62
N SER A 272 -6.17 2.11 20.77
CA SER A 272 -7.07 3.14 21.30
C SER A 272 -7.16 4.37 20.41
N CYS A 273 -6.23 4.54 19.47
CA CYS A 273 -6.29 5.61 18.48
C CYS A 273 -7.41 5.43 17.44
N VAL A 274 -8.02 4.24 17.34
CA VAL A 274 -9.13 3.94 16.42
C VAL A 274 -10.46 3.97 17.16
N THR A 275 -11.32 4.92 16.81
CA THR A 275 -12.70 4.95 17.31
C THR A 275 -13.61 4.04 16.48
N VAL A 276 -14.25 3.10 17.18
CA VAL A 276 -15.29 2.23 16.62
C VAL A 276 -16.64 2.67 17.18
N ASP A 277 -17.56 2.98 16.27
CA ASP A 277 -18.95 3.27 16.64
C ASP A 277 -19.69 1.95 16.85
N ASP A 278 -20.56 1.90 17.85
CA ASP A 278 -21.39 0.73 18.10
C ASP A 278 -22.43 0.49 16.99
N HIS A 279 -23.01 -0.70 17.00
CA HIS A 279 -24.00 -1.12 16.01
C HIS A 279 -25.18 -0.15 15.93
N ASP A 280 -25.72 0.30 17.06
CA ASP A 280 -26.89 1.19 17.12
C ASP A 280 -26.57 2.55 16.49
N THR A 281 -25.40 3.11 16.77
CA THR A 281 -24.91 4.36 16.15
C THR A 281 -24.77 4.20 14.64
N LEU A 282 -24.22 3.08 14.16
CA LEU A 282 -24.13 2.79 12.72
C LEU A 282 -25.52 2.62 12.08
N GLN A 283 -26.49 2.04 12.79
CA GLN A 283 -27.86 1.90 12.32
C GLN A 283 -28.56 3.26 12.20
N GLU A 284 -28.37 4.17 13.17
CA GLU A 284 -28.89 5.54 13.10
C GLU A 284 -28.35 6.28 11.86
N ILE A 285 -27.09 6.06 11.51
CA ILE A 285 -26.48 6.61 10.29
C ILE A 285 -27.16 6.06 9.03
N VAL A 286 -27.47 4.77 8.99
CA VAL A 286 -28.22 4.15 7.87
C VAL A 286 -29.62 4.75 7.75
N ASP A 287 -30.31 4.92 8.88
CA ASP A 287 -31.67 5.49 8.92
C ASP A 287 -31.67 6.95 8.43
N GLU A 288 -30.65 7.74 8.78
CA GLU A 288 -30.46 9.10 8.28
C GLU A 288 -30.30 9.11 6.75
N LEU A 289 -29.45 8.24 6.21
CA LEU A 289 -29.16 8.17 4.77
C LEU A 289 -30.35 7.67 3.95
N THR A 290 -31.17 6.79 4.51
CA THR A 290 -32.37 6.26 3.84
C THR A 290 -33.58 7.18 3.94
N SER A 291 -33.58 8.13 4.89
CA SER A 291 -34.68 9.06 5.17
C SER A 291 -35.09 9.88 3.94
N PRO A 292 -36.40 10.11 3.70
CA PRO A 292 -36.91 10.90 2.58
C PRO A 292 -36.36 12.34 2.52
N ARG A 293 -35.91 12.89 3.66
CA ARG A 293 -35.28 14.22 3.71
C ARG A 293 -33.86 14.23 3.15
N ALA A 294 -33.08 13.16 3.36
CA ALA A 294 -31.74 13.01 2.79
C ALA A 294 -31.80 12.84 1.26
N ARG A 295 -32.79 12.11 0.75
CA ARG A 295 -32.99 11.90 -0.70
C ARG A 295 -33.23 13.17 -1.51
N ARG A 296 -33.74 14.24 -0.88
CA ARG A 296 -33.94 15.55 -1.53
C ARG A 296 -32.68 16.43 -1.59
N ARG A 297 -31.63 16.09 -0.83
CA ARG A 297 -30.34 16.81 -0.85
C ARG A 297 -29.31 16.18 -1.79
N ALA A 298 -29.45 14.88 -2.07
CA ALA A 298 -28.55 14.13 -2.95
C ALA A 298 -28.98 14.11 -4.44
N ALA A 299 -30.19 14.60 -4.74
CA ALA A 299 -30.73 14.75 -6.10
C ALA A 299 -30.56 16.19 -6.58
#